data_AF-A0A5B9WPV0-F1
#
_entry.id   AF-A0A5B9WPV0-F1
#
_cell.length_a   1.000
_cell.length_b   1.000
_cell.length_c   1.000
_cell.angle_alpha   90.00
_cell.angle_beta   90.00
_cell.angle_gamma   90.00
#
_symmetry.space_group_name_H-M   'P 1'
#
loop_
_entity.id
_entity.type
_entity.pdbx_description
1 polymer ?
#
loop_
_entity_poly.entity_id
_entity_poly.type
_entity_poly.pdbx_seq_one_letter_code
_entity_poly.pdbx_strand_id
1 'polypeptide(L)' 'MEYLVQMDIERQPNAIVYHVRPHRHLWEQLPQAFDIIKPDHSDQPMYNEQGLTGLGKEIVGQIWEQLRLAEAQSAEIA' A
#
# COMPACT_ATOMS: atom_id res chain seq x y z
N MET A 1 -8.81 12.73 4.43
CA MET A 1 -8.26 13.02 3.08
C MET A 1 -8.33 11.73 2.31
N GLU A 2 -8.89 11.76 1.10
CA GLU A 2 -8.93 10.59 0.22
C GLU A 2 -7.77 10.70 -0.76
N TYR A 3 -6.93 9.66 -0.82
CA TYR A 3 -5.82 9.61 -1.77
C TYR A 3 -6.21 8.75 -2.95
N LEU A 4 -6.20 9.34 -4.15
CA LEU A 4 -6.40 8.61 -5.38
C LEU A 4 -5.10 7.92 -5.77
N VAL A 5 -5.10 6.60 -5.66
CA VAL A 5 -4.03 5.72 -6.12
C VAL A 5 -4.61 4.65 -7.03
N GLN A 6 -3.87 4.31 -8.08
CA GLN A 6 -4.13 3.09 -8.84
C GLN A 6 -3.33 1.96 -8.20
N MET A 7 -3.91 0.77 -8.14
CA MET A 7 -3.28 -0.38 -7.51
C MET A 7 -3.55 -1.66 -8.31
N ASP A 8 -2.48 -2.42 -8.54
CA ASP A 8 -2.56 -3.80 -9.02
C ASP A 8 -2.15 -4.74 -7.88
N ILE A 9 -2.78 -5.92 -7.81
CA ILE A 9 -2.54 -6.91 -6.75
C ILE A 9 -1.89 -8.14 -7.39
N GLU A 10 -0.70 -8.50 -6.91
CA GLU A 10 -0.02 -9.73 -7.26
C GLU A 10 0.03 -10.65 -6.04
N ARG A 11 -0.54 -11.86 -6.15
CA ARG A 11 -0.46 -12.88 -5.10
C ARG A 11 0.74 -13.79 -5.36
N GLN A 12 1.70 -13.76 -4.45
CA GLN A 12 2.86 -14.63 -4.44
C GLN A 12 2.67 -15.79 -3.45
N PRO A 13 3.50 -16.86 -3.50
CA PRO A 13 3.33 -18.03 -2.63
C PRO A 13 3.43 -17.75 -1.11
N ASN A 14 4.01 -16.62 -0.71
CA ASN A 14 4.29 -16.26 0.69
C ASN A 14 4.00 -14.79 1.01
N ALA A 15 3.36 -14.06 0.09
CA ALA A 15 3.08 -12.64 0.23
C ALA A 15 2.02 -12.17 -0.76
N ILE A 16 1.40 -11.03 -0.44
CA ILE A 16 0.63 -10.23 -1.39
C ILE A 16 1.43 -8.96 -1.69
N VAL A 17 1.64 -8.68 -2.96
CA VAL A 17 2.30 -7.46 -3.43
C VAL A 17 1.27 -6.51 -4.02
N TYR A 18 1.25 -5.30 -3.49
CA TYR A 18 0.41 -4.20 -3.93
C TYR A 18 1.28 -3.22 -4.72
N HIS A 19 1.11 -3.21 -6.04
CA HIS A 19 1.80 -2.27 -6.92
C HIS A 19 1.05 -0.94 -6.93
N VAL A 20 1.56 0.04 -6.20
CA VAL A 20 0.90 1.33 -5.99
C VAL A 20 1.42 2.36 -6.97
N ARG A 21 0.50 2.99 -7.71
CA ARG A 21 0.78 4.13 -8.60
C ARG A 21 -0.05 5.34 -8.12
N PRO A 22 0.55 6.25 -7.34
CA PRO A 22 -0.18 7.42 -6.87
C PRO A 22 -0.48 8.39 -8.00
N HIS A 23 -1.61 9.09 -7.91
CA HIS A 23 -1.94 10.15 -8.85
C HIS A 23 -0.88 11.28 -8.80
N ARG A 24 -0.70 11.98 -9.92
CA ARG A 24 0.33 13.01 -10.12
C ARG A 24 0.43 14.09 -9.04
N HIS A 25 -0.67 14.39 -8.33
CA HIS A 25 -0.68 15.41 -7.28
C HIS A 25 0.06 14.97 -6.00
N LEU A 26 0.38 13.67 -5.87
CA LEU A 26 1.12 13.11 -4.74
C LEU A 26 2.61 12.90 -5.02
N TRP A 27 3.07 13.15 -6.25
CA TRP A 27 4.46 12.89 -6.66
C TRP A 27 5.50 13.78 -5.95
N GLU A 28 5.07 14.83 -5.28
CA GLU A 28 5.95 15.63 -4.41
C GLU A 28 6.26 14.92 -3.08
N GLN A 29 5.44 13.94 -2.70
CA GLN A 29 5.54 13.23 -1.41
C GLN A 29 5.87 11.74 -1.58
N LEU A 30 5.51 11.16 -2.72
CA LEU A 30 5.63 9.74 -3.03
C LEU A 30 6.37 9.51 -4.35
N PRO A 31 7.08 8.38 -4.50
CA PRO A 31 7.52 7.87 -5.80
C PRO A 31 6.35 7.71 -6.77
N GLN A 32 6.63 7.82 -8.07
CA GLN A 32 5.62 7.63 -9.14
C GLN A 32 5.04 6.20 -9.17
N ALA A 33 5.81 5.23 -8.66
CA ALA A 33 5.38 3.87 -8.42
C ALA A 33 6.21 3.29 -7.27
N PHE A 34 5.58 2.47 -6.43
CA PHE A 34 6.25 1.72 -5.37
C PHE A 34 5.41 0.49 -4.99
N ASP A 35 6.03 -0.45 -4.29
CA ASP A 35 5.37 -1.67 -3.86
C ASP A 35 5.14 -1.66 -2.34
N ILE A 36 3.96 -2.10 -1.93
CA ILE A 36 3.68 -2.50 -0.55
C ILE A 36 3.56 -4.02 -0.53
N ILE A 37 4.38 -4.68 0.27
CA ILE A 37 4.42 -6.14 0.38
C ILE A 37 3.82 -6.51 1.72
N LYS A 38 2.77 -7.33 1.72
CA LYS A 38 2.21 -7.97 2.92
C LYS A 38 2.69 -9.43 2.95
N PRO A 39 3.67 -9.78 3.81
CA PRO A 39 4.07 -11.17 3.97
C PRO A 39 2.98 -11.97 4.68
N ASP A 40 2.75 -13.23 4.31
CA ASP A 40 1.70 -14.06 4.94
C ASP A 40 1.95 -14.35 6.44
N HIS A 41 3.20 -14.18 6.87
CA HIS A 41 3.66 -14.41 8.24
C HIS A 41 3.74 -13.13 9.09
N SER A 42 3.29 -11.99 8.57
CA SER A 42 3.39 -10.69 9.24
C SER A 42 2.16 -9.83 8.98
N ASP A 43 1.60 -9.25 10.04
CA ASP A 43 0.56 -8.21 9.93
C ASP A 43 1.12 -6.84 9.57
N GLN A 44 2.45 -6.68 9.53
CA GLN A 44 3.12 -5.45 9.13
C GLN A 44 3.54 -5.50 7.66
N PRO A 45 3.35 -4.40 6.91
CA PRO A 45 3.77 -4.29 5.53
C PRO A 45 5.27 -4.01 5.44
N MET A 46 5.86 -4.36 4.31
CA MET A 46 7.21 -3.96 3.90
C MET A 46 7.12 -3.11 2.64
N TYR A 47 7.88 -2.02 2.58
CA TYR A 47 7.97 -1.18 1.39
C TYR A 47 9.31 -0.46 1.34
N ASN A 48 9.75 -0.06 0.14
CA ASN A 48 10.96 0.74 -0.01
C ASN A 48 10.69 2.19 0.41
N GLU A 49 11.35 2.66 1.46
CA GLU A 49 11.20 4.04 1.94
C GLU A 49 11.94 5.07 1.09
N GLN A 50 12.79 4.63 0.16
CA GLN A 50 13.59 5.52 -0.68
C GLN A 50 12.68 6.44 -1.51
N GLY A 51 12.86 7.75 -1.36
CA GLY A 51 12.07 8.75 -2.07
C GLY A 51 10.75 9.12 -1.40
N LEU A 52 10.42 8.54 -0.24
CA LEU A 52 9.32 9.02 0.59
C LEU A 52 9.75 10.22 1.43
N THR A 53 8.93 11.27 1.41
CA THR A 53 9.02 12.36 2.40
C THR A 53 8.40 11.92 3.74
N GLY A 54 8.50 12.75 4.78
CA GLY A 54 7.80 12.50 6.05
C GLY A 54 6.29 12.32 5.85
N LEU A 55 5.66 13.23 5.09
CA LEU A 55 4.25 13.12 4.72
C LEU A 55 4.00 11.91 3.80
N GLY A 56 4.93 11.58 2.92
CA GLY A 56 4.87 10.36 2.10
C GLY A 56 4.72 9.09 2.94
N LYS A 57 5.48 8.97 4.03
CA LYS A 57 5.36 7.84 4.96
C LYS A 57 3.99 7.79 5.64
N GLU A 58 3.43 8.93 6.02
CA GLU A 58 2.07 9.01 6.57
C GLU A 58 1.02 8.57 5.56
N ILE A 59 1.15 8.99 4.30
CA ILE A 59 0.24 8.57 3.21
C ILE A 59 0.32 7.06 2.99
N VAL A 60 1.52 6.48 2.92
CA VAL A 60 1.69 5.02 2.79
C VAL A 60 1.05 4.27 3.96
N GLY A 61 1.20 4.78 5.20
CA GLY A 61 0.54 4.23 6.37
C GLY A 61 -0.99 4.26 6.27
N GLN A 62 -1.56 5.34 5.73
CA GLN A 62 -3.00 5.44 5.49
C GLN A 62 -3.48 4.49 4.38
N ILE A 63 -2.72 4.35 3.29
CA ILE A 63 -3.00 3.37 2.24
C ILE A 63 -3.02 1.96 2.82
N TRP A 64 -2.02 1.61 3.64
CA TRP A 64 -1.94 0.30 4.28
C TRP A 64 -3.14 0.00 5.19
N GLU A 65 -3.54 0.95 6.02
CA GLU A 65 -4.68 0.73 6.93
C GLU A 65 -5.99 0.50 6.15
N GLN A 66 -6.19 1.21 5.03
CA GLN A 66 -7.34 0.96 4.15
C GLN A 66 -7.31 -0.43 3.52
N LEU A 67 -6.14 -0.91 3.08
CA LEU A 67 -5.98 -2.26 2.55
C LEU A 67 -6.29 -3.33 3.61
N ARG A 68 -5.75 -3.16 4.82
CA ARG A 68 -5.99 -4.06 5.95
C ARG A 68 -7.48 -4.16 6.29
N LEU A 69 -8.19 -3.03 6.30
CA LEU A 69 -9.63 -2.98 6.55
C LEU A 69 -10.46 -3.61 5.42
N ALA A 70 -10.05 -3.44 4.16
CA ALA A 70 -10.73 -4.03 3.01
C ALA A 70 -10.56 -5.57 2.98
N GLU A 71 -9.37 -6.07 3.30
CA GLU A 71 -9.11 -7.51 3.44
C GLU A 71 -9.91 -8.13 4.57
N ALA A 72 -9.95 -7.49 5.75
CA ALA A 72 -10.70 -7.98 6.91
C ALA A 72 -12.20 -8.13 6.58
N GLN A 73 -12.79 -7.11 5.95
CA GLN A 73 -14.20 -7.15 5.51
C GLN A 73 -14.46 -8.24 4.46
N SER A 74 -13.50 -8.50 3.58
CA SER A 74 -13.60 -9.57 2.58
C SER A 74 -13.53 -10.97 3.20
N ALA A 75 -12.83 -11.11 4.33
CA ALA A 75 -12.72 -12.37 5.07
C ALA A 75 -13.96 -12.68 5.92
N GLU A 76 -14.74 -11.68 6.35
CA GLU A 76 -15.96 -11.89 7.15
C GLU A 76 -17.16 -12.39 6.33
N ILE A 77 -17.08 -12.37 5.00
CA ILE A 77 -18.18 -12.75 4.09
C ILE A 77 -17.90 -14.07 3.34
N ALA A 78 -16.75 -14.72 3.59
CA ALA A 78 -16.31 -15.96 2.95
C ALA A 78 -16.42 -17.17 3.90
#